data_AF-A0A2N7QGB6-F1
#
_entry.id   AF-A0A2N7QGB6-F1
#
_cell.length_a   1.000
_cell.length_b   1.000
_cell.length_c   1.000
_cell.angle_alpha   90.00
_cell.angle_beta   90.00
_cell.angle_gamma   90.00
#
_symmetry.space_group_name_H-M   'P 1'
#
loop_
_entity.id
_entity.type
_entity.pdbx_description
1 polymer ?
#
loop_
_entity_poly.entity_id
_entity_poly.type
_entity_poly.pdbx_seq_one_letter_code
_entity_poly.pdbx_strand_id
1 'polypeptide(L)'
;MVYTSGTTGKAKVVRLTHKNIISDIAACYKSLPVYETDRFLSVLSMHHIFKCTGSSLLPLNSGAHITFARSLKSKDILEDLKNSKIILMLGVPLLFEKLYEGIIKAIEKFLFRKKL
;
A
#
# COMPACT_ATOMS: atom_id res chain seq x y z
N MET A 1 -16.07 10.49 -6.85
CA MET A 1 -15.97 11.62 -5.91
C MET A 1 -15.26 11.13 -4.66
N VAL A 2 -14.40 11.94 -4.04
CA VAL A 2 -13.61 11.57 -2.84
C VAL A 2 -13.94 12.53 -1.71
N TYR A 3 -13.86 12.08 -0.46
CA TYR A 3 -14.09 12.91 0.71
C TYR A 3 -12.77 13.35 1.35
N THR A 4 -12.71 14.58 1.86
CA THR A 4 -11.59 15.05 2.70
C THR A 4 -11.57 14.33 4.05
N SER A 5 -10.42 14.26 4.72
CA SER A 5 -10.28 13.65 6.05
C SER A 5 -11.10 14.32 7.17
N GLY A 6 -11.56 15.56 6.99
CA GLY A 6 -12.50 16.21 7.92
C GLY A 6 -11.88 16.60 9.28
N THR A 7 -10.59 16.97 9.32
CA THR A 7 -9.88 17.28 10.56
C THR A 7 -10.40 18.52 11.31
N THR A 8 -11.13 19.41 10.63
CA THR A 8 -11.71 20.64 11.20
C THR A 8 -13.24 20.70 11.13
N GLY A 9 -13.91 19.57 10.89
CA GLY A 9 -15.38 19.50 10.81
C GLY A 9 -15.87 18.39 9.87
N LYS A 10 -17.07 18.55 9.30
CA LYS A 10 -17.64 17.55 8.39
C LYS A 10 -16.76 17.37 7.13
N ALA A 11 -16.53 16.12 6.75
CA ALA A 11 -15.83 15.77 5.53
C ALA A 11 -16.54 16.42 4.31
N LYS A 12 -15.77 17.10 3.47
CA LYS A 12 -16.25 17.76 2.26
C LYS A 12 -16.03 16.86 1.05
N VAL A 13 -16.93 16.93 0.08
CA VAL A 13 -16.75 16.27 -1.21
C VAL A 13 -15.75 17.05 -2.06
N VAL A 14 -14.76 16.35 -2.59
CA VAL A 14 -13.80 16.86 -3.57
C VAL A 14 -14.13 16.29 -4.94
N ARG A 15 -14.34 17.17 -5.91
CA ARG A 15 -14.51 16.79 -7.31
C ARG A 15 -13.13 16.58 -7.93
N LEU A 16 -12.89 15.37 -8.42
CA LEU A 16 -11.70 15.03 -9.20
C LEU A 16 -12.09 14.87 -10.67
N THR A 17 -11.26 15.38 -11.57
CA THR A 17 -11.39 15.24 -13.01
C THR A 17 -10.34 14.25 -13.51
N HIS A 18 -10.59 13.60 -14.65
CA HIS A 18 -9.57 12.72 -15.25
C HIS A 18 -8.22 13.42 -15.43
N LYS A 19 -8.23 14.69 -15.86
CA LYS A 19 -7.02 15.49 -16.04
C LYS A 19 -6.20 15.61 -14.76
N ASN A 20 -6.83 15.83 -13.61
CA ASN A 20 -6.09 15.99 -12.36
C ASN A 20 -5.55 14.65 -11.83
N ILE A 21 -6.28 13.54 -12.02
CA ILE A 21 -5.81 12.21 -11.64
C ILE A 21 -4.60 11.79 -12.49
N ILE A 22 -4.67 11.97 -13.81
CA ILE A 22 -3.54 11.64 -14.70
C ILE A 22 -2.33 12.53 -14.42
N SER A 23 -2.55 13.82 -14.10
CA SER A 23 -1.46 14.71 -13.69
C SER A 23 -0.77 14.25 -12.41
N ASP A 24 -1.52 13.73 -11.43
CA ASP A 24 -0.98 13.16 -10.19
C ASP A 24 -0.13 11.92 -10.49
N ILE A 25 -0.66 10.98 -11.28
CA ILE A 25 0.06 9.78 -11.69
C ILE A 25 1.36 10.11 -12.43
N ALA A 26 1.32 11.08 -13.35
CA ALA A 26 2.51 11.55 -14.07
C ALA A 26 3.54 12.19 -13.14
N ALA A 27 3.12 12.88 -12.07
CA ALA A 27 4.01 13.39 -11.04
C ALA A 27 4.62 12.26 -10.21
N CYS A 28 3.83 11.27 -9.80
CA CYS A 28 4.33 10.09 -9.10
C CYS A 28 5.41 9.37 -9.91
N TYR A 29 5.20 9.16 -11.20
CA TYR A 29 6.16 8.48 -12.08
C TYR A 29 7.51 9.20 -12.15
N LYS A 30 7.52 10.54 -12.08
CA LYS A 30 8.75 11.33 -12.04
C LYS A 30 9.51 11.16 -10.73
N SER A 31 8.81 10.99 -9.62
CA SER A 31 9.42 10.81 -8.29
C SER A 31 9.83 9.36 -8.03
N LEU A 32 9.07 8.40 -8.55
CA LEU A 32 9.29 6.97 -8.40
C LEU A 32 9.01 6.32 -9.77
N PRO A 33 10.05 6.08 -10.58
CA PRO A 33 9.91 5.34 -11.82
C PRO A 33 9.34 3.95 -11.52
N VAL A 34 8.28 3.59 -12.24
CA VAL A 34 7.64 2.27 -12.14
C VAL A 34 7.79 1.57 -13.49
N TYR A 35 8.15 0.30 -13.43
CA TYR A 35 8.35 -0.54 -14.62
C TYR A 35 7.31 -1.64 -14.67
N GLU A 36 7.06 -2.18 -15.86
CA GLU A 36 6.14 -3.31 -16.07
C GLU A 36 6.52 -4.58 -15.29
N THR A 37 7.80 -4.71 -14.93
CA THR A 37 8.32 -5.81 -14.12
C THR A 37 8.01 -5.68 -12.64
N ASP A 38 7.57 -4.50 -12.20
CA ASP A 38 7.35 -4.19 -10.81
C ASP A 38 6.09 -4.86 -10.26
N ARG A 39 6.13 -5.19 -8.97
CA ARG A 39 5.07 -5.93 -8.29
C ARG A 39 4.65 -5.18 -7.04
N PHE A 40 3.41 -4.69 -7.05
CA PHE A 40 2.83 -3.87 -6.01
C PHE A 40 1.95 -4.71 -5.08
N LEU A 41 2.05 -4.46 -3.77
CA LEU A 41 1.05 -4.93 -2.83
C LEU A 41 0.08 -3.81 -2.47
N SER A 42 -1.18 -4.03 -2.77
CA SER A 42 -2.30 -3.16 -2.43
C SER A 42 -2.93 -3.64 -1.11
N VAL A 43 -2.56 -2.99 -0.01
CA VAL A 43 -3.05 -3.27 1.36
C VAL A 43 -4.16 -2.32 1.84
N LEU A 44 -4.24 -1.11 1.30
CA LEU A 44 -5.18 -0.08 1.77
C LEU A 44 -6.57 -0.25 1.13
N SER A 45 -7.56 0.58 1.52
CA SER A 45 -8.89 0.62 0.90
C SER A 45 -8.93 1.45 -0.40
N MET A 46 -9.66 0.99 -1.43
CA MET A 46 -9.81 1.70 -2.72
C MET A 46 -10.56 3.04 -2.62
N HIS A 47 -11.34 3.24 -1.55
CA HIS A 47 -12.09 4.48 -1.35
C HIS A 47 -11.19 5.68 -1.03
N HIS A 48 -9.94 5.44 -0.63
CA HIS A 48 -8.99 6.49 -0.29
C HIS A 48 -8.11 6.84 -1.52
N ILE A 49 -8.09 8.11 -1.90
CA ILE A 49 -7.45 8.54 -3.15
C ILE A 49 -5.96 8.20 -3.21
N PHE A 50 -5.23 8.27 -2.10
CA PHE A 50 -3.81 7.91 -2.02
C PHE A 50 -3.53 6.48 -2.50
N LYS A 51 -4.37 5.51 -2.11
CA LYS A 51 -4.25 4.14 -2.60
C LYS A 51 -4.67 4.07 -4.06
N CYS A 52 -5.82 4.66 -4.38
CA CYS A 52 -6.40 4.61 -5.71
C CYS A 52 -5.38 5.09 -6.78
N THR A 53 -4.71 6.22 -6.56
CA THR A 53 -3.69 6.70 -7.48
C THR A 53 -2.38 5.91 -7.36
N GLY A 54 -1.84 5.73 -6.15
CA GLY A 54 -0.48 5.23 -5.98
C GLY A 54 -0.28 3.72 -6.09
N SER A 55 -1.24 2.88 -5.66
CA SER A 55 -1.10 1.41 -5.70
C SER A 55 -2.19 0.71 -6.51
N SER A 56 -2.94 1.47 -7.31
CA SER A 56 -3.86 0.92 -8.30
C SER A 56 -3.65 1.55 -9.67
N LEU A 57 -3.90 2.85 -9.82
CA LEU A 57 -3.80 3.49 -11.15
C LEU A 57 -2.35 3.65 -11.64
N LEU A 58 -1.40 3.96 -10.78
CA LEU A 58 0.02 4.06 -11.14
C LEU A 58 0.59 2.73 -11.70
N PRO A 59 0.46 1.58 -11.00
CA PRO A 59 0.92 0.31 -11.56
C PRO A 59 0.13 -0.09 -12.81
N LEU A 60 -1.19 0.13 -12.87
CA LEU A 60 -1.98 -0.12 -14.08
C LEU A 60 -1.49 0.71 -15.28
N ASN A 61 -1.19 1.99 -15.07
CA ASN A 61 -0.67 2.89 -16.09
C ASN A 61 0.72 2.47 -16.59
N SER A 62 1.49 1.76 -15.76
CA SER A 62 2.87 1.35 -16.05
C SER A 62 2.97 -0.10 -16.55
N GLY A 63 1.85 -0.82 -16.68
CA GLY A 63 1.83 -2.25 -17.03
C GLY A 63 2.31 -3.17 -15.91
N ALA A 64 2.43 -2.67 -14.69
CA ALA A 64 2.97 -3.41 -13.54
C ALA A 64 1.92 -4.33 -12.90
N HIS A 65 2.39 -5.29 -12.11
CA HIS A 65 1.53 -6.26 -11.43
C HIS A 65 0.99 -5.73 -10.08
N ILE A 66 -0.27 -6.02 -9.77
CA ILE A 66 -0.91 -5.66 -8.50
C ILE A 66 -1.40 -6.91 -7.79
N THR A 67 -0.87 -7.17 -6.59
CA THR A 67 -1.41 -8.14 -5.65
C THR A 67 -2.29 -7.41 -4.64
N PHE A 68 -3.53 -7.86 -4.45
CA PHE A 68 -4.37 -7.40 -3.35
C PHE A 68 -4.08 -8.22 -2.10
N ALA A 69 -3.82 -7.55 -0.98
CA ALA A 69 -3.56 -8.25 0.27
C ALA A 69 -4.82 -8.95 0.78
N ARG A 70 -4.66 -10.19 1.28
CA ARG A 70 -5.77 -11.00 1.79
C ARG A 70 -6.39 -10.42 3.06
N SER A 71 -5.56 -9.80 3.91
CA SER A 71 -6.00 -9.11 5.12
C SER A 71 -4.94 -8.10 5.59
N LEU A 72 -5.27 -7.33 6.63
CA LEU A 72 -4.33 -6.43 7.31
C LEU A 72 -3.52 -7.12 8.42
N LYS A 73 -3.66 -8.44 8.61
CA LYS A 73 -2.89 -9.18 9.61
C LYS A 73 -1.44 -9.30 9.14
N SER A 74 -0.48 -9.05 10.04
CA SER A 74 0.95 -9.06 9.69
C SER A 74 1.40 -10.38 9.06
N LYS A 75 0.87 -11.52 9.51
CA LYS A 75 1.17 -12.84 8.92
C LYS A 75 0.75 -12.94 7.45
N ASP A 76 -0.48 -12.53 7.13
CA ASP A 76 -1.02 -12.62 5.77
C ASP A 76 -0.26 -11.67 4.83
N ILE A 77 0.05 -10.46 5.30
CA ILE A 77 0.85 -9.49 4.55
C ILE A 77 2.26 -10.05 4.27
N LEU A 78 2.93 -10.62 5.28
CA LEU A 78 4.27 -11.19 5.10
C LEU A 78 4.27 -12.37 4.12
N GLU A 79 3.24 -13.22 4.16
CA GLU A 79 3.05 -14.28 3.18
C GLU A 79 2.77 -13.71 1.77
N ASP A 80 1.95 -12.67 1.65
CA ASP A 80 1.62 -12.05 0.35
C ASP A 80 2.85 -11.39 -0.27
N LEU A 81 3.63 -10.66 0.54
CA LEU A 81 4.92 -10.08 0.17
C LEU A 81 5.86 -11.15 -0.40
N LYS A 82 6.00 -12.27 0.31
CA LYS A 82 6.89 -13.37 -0.08
C LYS A 82 6.41 -14.10 -1.34
N ASN A 83 5.16 -14.53 -1.36
CA ASN A 83 4.62 -15.39 -2.42
C ASN A 83 4.46 -14.63 -3.74
N SER A 84 4.08 -13.36 -3.68
CA SER A 84 3.89 -12.53 -4.88
C SER A 84 5.18 -11.86 -5.36
N LYS A 85 6.29 -11.98 -4.61
CA LYS A 85 7.57 -11.31 -4.89
C LYS A 85 7.41 -9.79 -5.00
N ILE A 86 6.70 -9.22 -4.03
CA ILE A 86 6.39 -7.79 -4.00
C ILE A 86 7.68 -6.99 -3.81
N ILE A 87 7.82 -5.90 -4.56
CA ILE A 87 8.93 -4.96 -4.41
C ILE A 87 8.46 -3.58 -3.91
N LEU A 88 7.16 -3.26 -4.10
CA LEU A 88 6.59 -1.96 -3.75
C LEU A 88 5.29 -2.14 -2.96
N MET A 89 5.18 -1.44 -1.83
CA MET A 89 3.97 -1.42 -1.01
C MET A 89 3.74 0.00 -0.48
N LEU A 90 2.53 0.51 -0.67
CA LEU A 90 2.10 1.75 -0.03
C LEU A 90 1.43 1.43 1.31
N GLY A 91 1.84 2.14 2.35
CA GLY A 91 1.32 1.96 3.70
C GLY A 91 1.18 3.29 4.44
N VAL A 92 0.54 3.23 5.59
CA VAL A 92 0.46 4.31 6.57
C VAL A 92 1.31 3.94 7.79
N PRO A 93 1.75 4.90 8.63
CA PRO A 93 2.63 4.62 9.77
C PRO A 93 2.16 3.44 10.64
N LEU A 94 0.87 3.44 11.02
CA LEU A 94 0.26 2.37 11.81
C LEU A 94 0.39 0.96 11.20
N LEU A 95 0.40 0.85 9.87
CA LEU A 95 0.60 -0.44 9.21
C LEU A 95 2.03 -0.95 9.44
N PHE A 96 3.02 -0.07 9.30
CA PHE A 96 4.42 -0.41 9.48
C PHE A 96 4.73 -0.74 10.94
N GLU A 97 4.10 -0.05 11.90
CA GLU A 97 4.18 -0.38 13.34
C GLU A 97 3.67 -1.80 13.61
N LYS A 98 2.49 -2.16 13.10
CA LYS A 98 1.93 -3.52 13.27
C LYS A 98 2.77 -4.61 12.59
N LEU A 99 3.37 -4.31 11.45
CA LEU A 99 4.31 -5.23 10.80
C LEU A 99 5.56 -5.41 11.65
N TYR A 100 6.14 -4.31 12.15
CA TYR A 100 7.29 -4.32 13.04
C TYR A 100 7.04 -5.16 14.29
N GLU A 101 5.94 -4.91 15.02
CA GLU A 101 5.57 -5.71 16.20
C GLU A 101 5.43 -7.19 15.88
N GLY A 102 4.81 -7.51 14.73
CA GLY A 102 4.65 -8.89 14.27
C GLY A 102 5.99 -9.57 14.00
N ILE A 103 6.95 -8.86 13.41
CA ILE A 103 8.30 -9.35 13.14
C ILE A 103 9.06 -9.58 14.46
N ILE A 104 9.04 -8.62 15.38
CA ILE A 104 9.73 -8.74 16.68
C ILE A 104 9.21 -9.95 17.47
N LYS A 105 7.88 -10.11 17.57
CA LYS A 105 7.27 -11.28 18.25
C LYS A 105 7.69 -12.61 17.61
N ALA A 106 7.84 -12.64 16.28
CA ALA A 106 8.29 -13.84 15.57
C ALA A 106 9.77 -14.17 15.88
N ILE A 107 10.63 -13.15 15.96
CA ILE A 107 12.05 -13.30 16.33
C ILE A 107 12.18 -13.79 17.77
N GLU A 108 11.48 -13.19 18.73
CA GLU A 108 11.51 -13.59 20.14
C GLU A 108 11.10 -15.05 20.32
N LYS A 109 10.00 -15.47 19.67
CA LYS A 109 9.53 -16.86 19.68
C LYS A 109 10.56 -17.82 19.09
N PHE A 110 11.24 -17.43 18.02
CA PHE A 110 12.29 -18.24 17.40
C PHE A 110 13.50 -18.42 18.32
N LEU A 111 13.96 -17.34 18.98
CA LEU A 111 15.06 -17.38 19.93
C LEU A 111 14.73 -18.23 21.16
N PHE A 112 13.50 -18.13 21.68
CA PHE A 112 13.05 -18.97 22.80
C PHE A 112 13.07 -20.46 22.45
N ARG A 113 12.65 -20.82 21.22
CA ARG A 113 12.68 -22.21 20.72
C ARG A 113 14.08 -22.81 20.54
N LYS A 114 15.12 -21.98 20.40
CA LYS A 114 16.52 -22.43 20.28
C LYS A 114 17.22 -22.63 21.63
N LYS A 115 16.64 -22.12 22.73
CA LYS A 115 17.17 -22.25 24.09
C LYS A 115 16.69 -23.52 24.81
N LEU A 116 15.68 -24.19 24.27
CA LEU A 116 15.21 -25.52 24.65
C LEU A 116 15.83 -26.56 23.72
#